data_AF-A0A016U0Q6-F1
#
_entry.id   AF-A0A016U0Q6-F1
#
_cell.length_a   1.000
_cell.length_b   1.000
_cell.length_c   1.000
_cell.angle_alpha   90.00
_cell.angle_beta   90.00
_cell.angle_gamma   90.00
#
_symmetry.space_group_name_H-M   'P 1'
#
loop_
_entity.id
_entity.type
_entity.pdbx_description
1 polymer ?
#
loop_
_entity_poly.entity_id
_entity_poly.type
_entity_poly.pdbx_seq_one_letter_code
_entity_poly.pdbx_strand_id
1 'polypeptide(L)'
;MFGFFLKFKRVKRPDATCAGGKCQYTACRHWRTHEGKYSITIGEYNKVVGEPFKLPHDPDSAAILIISTPNMFDVSFKRWFLMKCKELGSVEAVAENVSSPIQEFLEYRLEPLCRKFDALSVEYELLHDYSLWANRKPKILMQTCGHVSGES
;
A
#
# COMPACT_ATOMS: atom_id res chain seq x y z
N MET A 1 -14.51 -0.05 2.40
CA MET A 1 -13.08 -0.39 2.48
C MET A 1 -12.46 0.12 1.19
N PHE A 2 -11.62 1.15 1.22
CA PHE A 2 -11.21 1.86 0.00
C PHE A 2 -9.69 1.97 -0.08
N GLY A 3 -9.06 1.03 -0.79
CA GLY A 3 -7.63 1.04 -1.09
C GLY A 3 -6.84 0.07 -0.23
N PHE A 4 -6.40 -1.01 -0.86
CA PHE A 4 -5.36 -1.88 -0.36
C PHE A 4 -4.11 -1.73 -1.22
N PHE A 5 -2.95 -1.72 -0.58
CA PHE A 5 -1.67 -1.69 -1.27
C PHE A 5 -0.77 -2.76 -0.68
N LEU A 6 0.01 -3.41 -1.54
CA LEU A 6 1.07 -4.30 -1.12
C LEU A 6 2.39 -3.74 -1.64
N LYS A 7 3.34 -3.54 -0.73
CA LYS A 7 4.70 -3.11 -1.08
C LYS A 7 5.68 -4.25 -0.88
N PHE A 8 6.39 -4.65 -1.93
CA PHE A 8 7.41 -5.70 -1.87
C PHE A 8 8.74 -5.14 -1.37
N LYS A 9 9.50 -5.95 -0.66
CA LYS A 9 10.88 -5.68 -0.30
C LYS A 9 11.71 -6.88 -0.73
N ARG A 10 12.61 -6.72 -1.70
CA ARG A 10 13.68 -7.70 -1.90
C ARG A 10 14.72 -7.47 -0.79
N VAL A 11 14.54 -8.13 0.35
CA VAL A 11 15.57 -8.18 1.39
C VAL A 11 16.48 -9.35 1.05
N LYS A 12 17.65 -9.13 0.45
CA LYS A 12 18.77 -10.00 0.80
C LYS A 12 19.00 -9.73 2.28
N ARG A 13 18.56 -10.63 3.18
CA ARG A 13 18.65 -10.43 4.64
C ARG A 13 20.01 -9.82 4.97
N PRO A 14 20.13 -8.54 5.38
CA PRO A 14 21.14 -8.24 6.36
C PRO A 14 20.61 -8.85 7.65
N ASP A 15 21.37 -9.78 8.20
CA ASP A 15 21.58 -10.01 9.62
C ASP A 15 21.08 -8.84 10.50
N ALA A 16 19.77 -8.76 10.70
CA ALA A 16 19.10 -7.74 11.47
C ALA A 16 18.10 -8.44 12.37
N THR A 17 18.58 -8.74 13.56
CA THR A 17 17.80 -9.04 14.75
C THR A 17 16.81 -7.90 15.01
N CYS A 18 15.63 -7.99 14.40
CA CYS A 18 14.46 -7.20 14.80
C CYS A 18 13.92 -7.75 16.12
N ALA A 19 14.63 -7.50 17.22
CA ALA A 19 14.11 -7.69 18.56
C ALA A 19 13.02 -6.63 18.81
N GLY A 20 11.77 -7.08 19.01
CA GLY A 20 10.77 -6.27 19.71
C GLY A 20 9.71 -5.53 18.87
N GLY A 21 9.33 -6.03 17.68
CA GLY A 21 8.01 -5.74 17.09
C GLY A 21 7.64 -4.28 16.78
N LYS A 22 8.60 -3.33 16.81
CA LYS A 22 8.32 -1.92 16.52
C LYS A 22 8.93 -1.51 15.18
N CYS A 23 8.05 -1.34 14.20
CA CYS A 23 8.37 -0.73 12.90
C CYS A 23 8.71 0.75 13.12
N GLN A 24 10.00 1.12 13.06
CA GLN A 24 10.49 2.47 13.38
C GLN A 24 10.29 3.53 12.27
N TYR A 25 9.47 3.27 11.25
CA TYR A 25 9.20 4.29 10.24
C TYR A 25 8.25 5.37 10.79
N THR A 26 8.81 6.50 11.19
CA THR A 26 8.12 7.69 11.73
C THR A 26 7.03 8.23 10.80
N ALA A 27 7.07 7.90 9.51
CA ALA A 27 6.03 8.22 8.52
C ALA A 27 4.71 7.45 8.72
N CYS A 28 4.73 6.36 9.50
CA CYS A 28 3.55 5.55 9.81
C CYS A 28 2.70 6.11 10.96
N ARG A 29 3.12 7.16 11.67
CA ARG A 29 2.37 7.66 12.85
C ARG A 29 0.95 8.15 12.55
N HIS A 30 0.63 8.48 11.29
CA HIS A 30 -0.73 8.87 10.88
C HIS A 30 -1.58 7.70 10.34
N TRP A 31 -0.99 6.52 10.19
CA TRP A 31 -1.66 5.28 9.84
C TRP A 31 -1.69 4.45 11.11
N ARG A 32 -2.72 4.68 11.94
CA ARG A 32 -2.90 4.02 13.24
C ARG A 32 -2.74 2.50 13.04
N THR A 33 -1.65 1.94 13.55
CA THR A 33 -1.40 0.49 13.53
C THR A 33 -2.35 -0.13 14.54
N HIS A 34 -3.43 -0.75 14.05
CA HIS A 34 -4.16 -1.74 14.84
C HIS A 34 -3.20 -2.91 15.16
N GLU A 35 -3.48 -3.66 16.21
CA GLU A 35 -2.60 -4.68 16.80
C GLU A 35 -2.41 -5.95 15.94
N GLY A 36 -2.38 -5.84 14.61
CA GLY A 36 -2.22 -6.98 13.68
C GLY A 36 -0.94 -6.96 12.84
N LYS A 37 -0.61 -8.13 12.27
CA LYS A 37 0.63 -8.40 11.54
C LYS A 37 0.49 -7.96 10.08
N TYR A 38 0.60 -6.66 9.79
CA TYR A 38 0.55 -6.15 8.40
C TYR A 38 1.74 -6.53 7.50
N SER A 39 2.75 -7.21 8.03
CA SER A 39 3.89 -7.73 7.27
C SER A 39 3.73 -9.21 6.99
N ILE A 40 3.68 -9.62 5.73
CA ILE A 40 3.64 -11.02 5.30
C ILE A 40 4.87 -11.35 4.45
N THR A 41 5.18 -12.62 4.27
CA THR A 41 6.13 -13.03 3.21
C THR A 41 5.39 -13.43 1.94
N ILE A 42 6.08 -13.35 0.80
CA ILE A 42 5.51 -13.81 -0.48
C ILE A 42 5.23 -15.32 -0.45
N GLY A 43 6.04 -16.09 0.28
CA GLY A 43 5.80 -17.51 0.50
C GLY A 43 4.51 -17.78 1.27
N GLU A 44 4.17 -16.97 2.27
CA GLU A 44 2.90 -17.10 3.01
C GLU A 44 1.69 -16.85 2.08
N TYR A 45 1.73 -15.80 1.25
CA TYR A 45 0.68 -15.51 0.26
C TYR A 45 0.58 -16.60 -0.82
N ASN A 46 1.70 -16.99 -1.43
CA ASN A 46 1.75 -17.96 -2.53
C ASN A 46 1.30 -19.38 -2.13
N LYS A 47 1.29 -19.71 -0.84
CA LYS A 47 0.76 -20.99 -0.32
C LYS A 47 -0.77 -21.06 -0.35
N VAL A 48 -1.45 -19.92 -0.33
CA VAL A 48 -2.92 -19.85 -0.18
C VAL A 48 -3.62 -19.59 -1.52
N VAL A 49 -2.94 -18.93 -2.46
CA VAL A 49 -3.49 -18.66 -3.79
C VAL A 49 -3.17 -19.76 -4.81
N GLY A 50 -4.01 -19.93 -5.83
CA GLY A 50 -3.71 -20.83 -6.96
C GLY A 50 -2.65 -20.27 -7.92
N GLU A 51 -2.06 -21.13 -8.76
CA GLU A 51 -0.95 -20.79 -9.66
C GLU A 51 -1.11 -19.50 -10.46
N PRO A 52 -2.29 -19.17 -10.99
CA PRO A 52 -2.43 -17.93 -11.73
C PRO A 52 -2.10 -16.69 -10.87
N PHE A 53 -2.35 -16.72 -9.58
CA PHE A 53 -2.20 -15.56 -8.69
C PHE A 53 -0.91 -15.58 -7.87
N LYS A 54 -0.05 -16.59 -8.05
CA LYS A 54 1.25 -16.62 -7.41
C LYS A 54 2.11 -15.46 -7.92
N LEU A 55 2.77 -14.80 -6.97
CA LEU A 55 3.66 -13.69 -7.25
C LEU A 55 5.07 -14.23 -7.53
N PRO A 56 5.73 -13.80 -8.62
CA PRO A 56 7.02 -14.34 -9.06
C PRO A 56 8.21 -13.71 -8.31
N HIS A 57 8.19 -13.73 -6.98
CA HIS A 57 9.28 -13.24 -6.13
C HIS A 57 9.79 -14.34 -5.20
N ASP A 58 10.95 -14.10 -4.59
CA ASP A 58 11.53 -15.00 -3.59
C ASP A 58 10.53 -15.21 -2.43
N PRO A 59 10.25 -16.46 -2.01
CA PRO A 59 9.34 -16.76 -0.90
C PRO A 59 9.66 -16.02 0.41
N ASP A 60 10.92 -15.68 0.65
CA ASP A 60 11.37 -14.94 1.84
C ASP A 60 11.26 -13.42 1.68
N SER A 61 10.85 -12.92 0.51
CA SER A 61 10.60 -11.49 0.29
C SER A 61 9.52 -11.00 1.23
N ALA A 62 9.79 -9.89 1.91
CA ALA A 62 8.82 -9.26 2.80
C ALA A 62 7.84 -8.42 1.98
N ALA A 63 6.59 -8.39 2.40
CA ALA A 63 5.56 -7.54 1.86
C ALA A 63 4.80 -6.84 2.98
N ILE A 64 4.44 -5.58 2.74
CA ILE A 64 3.68 -4.76 3.69
C ILE A 64 2.30 -4.51 3.10
N LEU A 65 1.26 -4.94 3.81
CA LEU A 65 -0.13 -4.62 3.51
C LEU A 65 -0.47 -3.26 4.10
N ILE A 66 -0.96 -2.36 3.25
CA ILE A 66 -1.44 -1.03 3.63
C ILE A 66 -2.95 -1.01 3.36
N ILE A 67 -3.73 -0.75 4.40
CA ILE A 67 -5.18 -0.65 4.30
C ILE A 67 -5.67 0.73 4.74
N SER A 68 -6.67 1.24 4.04
CA SER A 68 -7.40 2.43 4.48
C SER A 68 -8.30 2.10 5.68
N THR A 69 -8.36 2.98 6.68
CA THR A 69 -9.44 3.01 7.67
C THR A 69 -10.54 3.98 7.23
N PRO A 70 -11.77 3.94 7.78
CA PRO A 70 -12.83 4.90 7.42
C PRO A 70 -12.39 6.37 7.50
N ASN A 71 -11.56 6.72 8.50
CA ASN A 71 -10.99 8.07 8.67
C ASN A 71 -10.11 8.54 7.49
N MET A 72 -9.65 7.63 6.63
CA MET A 72 -8.96 7.99 5.39
C MET A 72 -9.84 8.91 4.55
N PHE A 73 -11.12 8.60 4.39
CA PHE A 73 -12.02 9.38 3.56
C PHE A 73 -12.45 10.69 4.26
N ASP A 74 -13.03 10.57 5.46
CA ASP A 74 -13.66 11.70 6.16
C ASP A 74 -12.67 12.79 6.58
N VAL A 75 -11.42 12.40 6.86
CA VAL A 75 -10.40 13.33 7.35
C VAL A 75 -9.36 13.60 6.27
N SER A 76 -8.70 12.56 5.76
CA SER A 76 -7.50 12.74 4.93
C SER A 76 -7.84 13.13 3.49
N PHE A 77 -8.75 12.39 2.86
CA PHE A 77 -9.18 12.66 1.50
C PHE A 77 -9.90 14.01 1.41
N LYS A 78 -10.83 14.29 2.33
CA LYS A 78 -11.50 15.61 2.39
C LYS A 78 -10.51 16.78 2.47
N ARG A 79 -9.47 16.67 3.30
CA ARG A 79 -8.43 17.71 3.40
C ARG A 79 -7.65 17.87 2.10
N TRP A 80 -7.28 16.76 1.46
CA TRP A 80 -6.60 16.77 0.18
C TRP A 80 -7.48 17.38 -0.93
N PHE A 81 -8.75 17.02 -0.98
CA PHE A 81 -9.71 17.57 -1.93
C PHE A 81 -9.86 19.09 -1.77
N LEU A 82 -10.01 19.58 -0.54
CA LEU A 82 -10.07 21.02 -0.26
C LEU A 82 -8.76 21.75 -0.63
N MET A 83 -7.61 21.09 -0.50
CA MET A 83 -6.34 21.63 -1.00
C MET A 83 -6.36 21.74 -2.53
N LYS A 84 -6.84 20.71 -3.24
CA LYS A 84 -7.00 20.75 -4.70
C LYS A 84 -7.98 21.83 -5.17
N CYS A 85 -9.08 22.06 -4.46
CA CYS A 85 -9.99 23.17 -4.78
C CYS A 85 -9.29 24.53 -4.64
N LYS A 86 -8.38 24.71 -3.68
CA LYS A 86 -7.61 25.95 -3.53
C LYS A 86 -6.56 26.11 -4.64
N GLU A 87 -5.90 25.01 -5.03
CA GLU A 87 -4.90 25.01 -6.11
C GLU A 87 -5.53 25.29 -7.48
N LEU A 88 -6.70 24.69 -7.75
CA LEU A 88 -7.39 24.77 -9.05
C LEU A 88 -8.49 25.86 -9.09
N GLY A 89 -8.79 26.49 -7.97
CA GLY A 89 -9.68 27.65 -7.85
C GLY A 89 -11.17 27.35 -7.67
N SER A 90 -11.65 26.16 -8.02
CA SER A 90 -13.07 25.78 -7.88
C SER A 90 -13.26 24.26 -7.76
N VAL A 91 -14.46 23.82 -7.37
CA VAL A 91 -14.81 22.40 -7.32
C VAL A 91 -14.96 21.83 -8.73
N GLU A 92 -15.51 22.63 -9.64
CA GLU A 92 -15.70 22.31 -11.06
C GLU A 92 -14.34 22.06 -11.73
N ALA A 93 -13.36 22.93 -11.46
CA ALA A 93 -12.00 22.74 -11.94
C ALA A 93 -11.36 21.45 -11.40
N VAL A 94 -11.62 21.08 -10.13
CA VAL A 94 -11.16 19.76 -9.63
C VAL A 94 -11.83 18.64 -10.43
N ALA A 95 -13.14 18.69 -10.64
CA ALA A 95 -13.87 17.65 -11.36
C ALA A 95 -13.41 17.49 -12.82
N GLU A 96 -13.00 18.58 -13.49
CA GLU A 96 -12.50 18.56 -14.86
C GLU A 96 -11.04 18.08 -14.97
N ASN A 97 -10.21 18.36 -13.95
CA ASN A 97 -8.76 18.12 -14.00
C ASN A 97 -8.30 16.88 -13.22
N VAL A 98 -9.11 16.36 -12.29
CA VAL A 98 -8.80 15.22 -11.43
C VAL A 98 -9.74 14.07 -11.76
N SER A 99 -9.32 13.24 -12.71
CA SER A 99 -10.16 12.16 -13.25
C SER A 99 -10.44 11.05 -12.23
N SER A 100 -9.49 10.77 -11.34
CA SER A 100 -9.55 9.64 -10.42
C SER A 100 -9.15 10.09 -9.01
N PRO A 101 -9.98 10.89 -8.32
CA PRO A 101 -9.57 11.65 -7.14
C PRO A 101 -9.12 10.75 -5.98
N ILE A 102 -9.74 9.58 -5.79
CA ILE A 102 -9.31 8.62 -4.76
C ILE A 102 -7.95 8.03 -5.10
N GLN A 103 -7.72 7.66 -6.36
CA GLN A 103 -6.45 7.11 -6.80
C GLN A 103 -5.32 8.14 -6.67
N GLU A 104 -5.53 9.36 -7.20
CA GLU A 104 -4.56 10.44 -7.13
C GLU A 104 -4.25 10.84 -5.68
N PHE A 105 -5.26 10.85 -4.81
CA PHE A 105 -5.05 11.05 -3.37
C PHE A 105 -4.15 9.96 -2.77
N LEU A 106 -4.39 8.70 -3.11
CA LEU A 106 -3.61 7.58 -2.56
C LEU A 106 -2.16 7.62 -3.06
N GLU A 107 -1.94 7.95 -4.33
CA GLU A 107 -0.62 8.18 -4.92
C GLU A 107 0.10 9.34 -4.22
N TYR A 108 -0.58 10.49 -4.06
CA TYR A 108 -0.07 11.63 -3.30
C TYR A 108 0.34 11.25 -1.86
N ARG A 109 -0.43 10.37 -1.21
CA ARG A 109 -0.14 9.92 0.15
C ARG A 109 1.01 8.92 0.24
N LEU A 110 1.26 8.15 -0.81
CA LEU A 110 2.33 7.16 -0.88
C LEU A 110 3.64 7.75 -1.37
N GLU A 111 3.60 8.85 -2.13
CA GLU A 111 4.79 9.50 -2.68
C GLU A 111 5.89 9.76 -1.64
N PRO A 112 5.62 10.31 -0.43
CA PRO A 112 6.67 10.51 0.57
C PRO A 112 7.31 9.21 1.07
N LEU A 113 6.56 8.10 1.07
CA LEU A 113 7.08 6.77 1.43
C LEU A 113 7.96 6.22 0.30
N CYS A 114 7.54 6.38 -0.95
CA CYS A 114 8.30 5.99 -2.13
C CYS A 114 9.64 6.75 -2.19
N ARG A 115 9.62 8.08 -2.09
CA ARG A 115 10.84 8.92 -2.06
C ARG A 115 11.82 8.50 -0.97
N LYS A 116 11.32 8.11 0.21
CA LYS A 116 12.18 7.59 1.30
C LYS A 116 12.81 6.25 0.96
N PHE A 117 12.09 5.37 0.28
CA PHE A 117 12.63 4.08 -0.11
C PHE A 117 13.66 4.23 -1.22
N ASP A 118 13.40 5.12 -2.18
CA ASP A 118 14.34 5.44 -3.26
C ASP A 118 15.64 6.03 -2.68
N ALA A 119 15.53 6.98 -1.74
CA ALA A 119 16.68 7.57 -1.05
C ALA A 119 17.49 6.54 -0.24
N LEU A 120 16.85 5.46 0.22
CA LEU A 120 17.49 4.34 0.91
C LEU A 120 17.93 3.22 -0.05
N SER A 121 17.75 3.39 -1.37
CA SER A 121 18.03 2.37 -2.38
C SER A 121 17.36 1.02 -2.10
N VAL A 122 16.14 1.06 -1.54
CA VAL A 122 15.33 -0.13 -1.30
C VAL A 122 14.68 -0.54 -2.62
N GLU A 123 14.90 -1.78 -3.07
CA GLU A 123 14.14 -2.34 -4.20
C GLU A 123 12.74 -2.74 -3.74
N TYR A 124 11.72 -2.15 -4.37
CA TYR A 124 10.31 -2.45 -4.09
C TYR A 124 9.44 -2.44 -5.35
N GLU A 125 8.32 -3.15 -5.27
CA GLU A 125 7.19 -3.03 -6.17
C GLU A 125 5.98 -2.53 -5.36
N LEU A 126 5.17 -1.67 -5.95
CA LEU A 126 3.91 -1.21 -5.37
C LEU A 126 2.75 -1.82 -6.17
N LEU A 127 1.98 -2.70 -5.53
CA LEU A 127 0.77 -3.26 -6.11
C LEU A 127 -0.46 -2.68 -5.43
N HIS A 128 -1.39 -2.19 -6.23
CA HIS A 128 -2.67 -1.66 -5.81
C HIS A 128 -3.77 -2.72 -5.96
N ASP A 129 -4.88 -2.56 -5.26
CA ASP A 129 -6.10 -3.37 -5.47
C ASP A 129 -6.62 -3.29 -6.92
N TYR A 130 -6.40 -2.17 -7.61
CA TYR A 130 -6.69 -2.00 -9.04
C TYR A 130 -5.56 -2.41 -9.98
N SER A 131 -4.44 -2.96 -9.48
CA SER A 131 -3.35 -3.40 -10.35
C SER A 131 -3.73 -4.67 -11.11
N LEU A 132 -3.79 -4.54 -12.44
CA LEU A 132 -4.12 -5.63 -13.35
C LEU A 132 -2.92 -5.99 -14.24
N TRP A 133 -2.85 -7.26 -14.62
CA TRP A 133 -2.06 -7.71 -15.77
C TRP A 133 -2.70 -7.24 -17.08
N ALA A 134 -1.97 -7.32 -18.20
CA ALA A 134 -2.47 -6.94 -19.52
C ALA A 134 -3.76 -7.69 -19.93
N ASN A 135 -3.95 -8.91 -19.42
CA ASN A 135 -5.16 -9.72 -19.60
C ASN A 135 -6.30 -9.36 -18.62
N ARG A 136 -6.24 -8.20 -17.97
CA ARG A 136 -7.20 -7.70 -16.96
C ARG A 136 -7.33 -8.54 -15.69
N LYS A 137 -6.43 -9.50 -15.48
CA LYS A 137 -6.42 -10.29 -14.26
C LYS A 137 -5.78 -9.51 -13.12
N PRO A 138 -6.33 -9.55 -11.89
CA PRO A 138 -5.70 -8.93 -10.73
C PRO A 138 -4.27 -9.45 -10.54
N LYS A 139 -3.32 -8.53 -10.33
CA LYS A 139 -1.94 -8.89 -9.98
C LYS A 139 -1.85 -9.52 -8.59
N ILE A 140 -2.81 -9.20 -7.73
CA ILE A 140 -2.79 -9.52 -6.31
C ILE A 140 -4.21 -9.62 -5.76
N LEU A 141 -4.42 -10.57 -4.85
CA LEU A 141 -5.68 -10.78 -4.16
C LEU A 141 -5.61 -10.18 -2.75
N MET A 142 -6.13 -8.96 -2.60
CA MET A 142 -5.97 -8.19 -1.36
C MET A 142 -6.70 -8.78 -0.15
N GLN A 143 -7.83 -9.45 -0.38
CA GLN A 143 -8.51 -10.21 0.68
C GLN A 143 -7.63 -11.35 1.22
N THR A 144 -6.89 -12.03 0.34
CA THR A 144 -5.92 -13.05 0.76
C THR A 144 -4.76 -12.43 1.53
N CYS A 145 -4.27 -11.26 1.11
CA CYS A 145 -3.26 -10.54 1.88
C CYS A 145 -3.75 -10.20 3.29
N GLY A 146 -4.99 -9.71 3.41
CA GLY A 146 -5.66 -9.49 4.70
C GLY A 146 -5.64 -10.75 5.56
N HIS A 147 -6.21 -11.84 5.04
CA HIS A 147 -6.29 -13.12 5.74
C HIS A 147 -4.93 -13.63 6.24
N VAL A 148 -3.91 -13.60 5.37
CA VAL A 148 -2.54 -14.07 5.71
C VAL A 148 -1.85 -13.13 6.71
N SER A 149 -2.18 -11.84 6.69
CA SER A 149 -1.69 -10.83 7.65
C SER A 149 -2.39 -10.88 9.01
N GLY A 150 -3.44 -11.70 9.16
CA GLY A 150 -4.28 -11.73 10.35
C GLY A 150 -5.27 -10.57 10.44
N GLU A 151 -5.46 -9.82 9.34
CA GLU A 151 -6.43 -8.74 9.22
C GLU A 151 -7.69 -9.27 8.52
N SER A 152 -8.87 -8.92 9.04
CA SER A 152 -10.17 -9.32 8.47
C SER A 152 -11.07 -8.11 8.26
#